data_AF-A0A2D1UAM5-F1
#
_entry.id   AF-A0A2D1UAM5-F1
#
_cell.length_a   1.000
_cell.length_b   1.000
_cell.length_c   1.000
_cell.angle_alpha   90.00
_cell.angle_beta   90.00
_cell.angle_gamma   90.00
#
_symmetry.space_group_name_H-M   'P 1'
#
loop_
_entity.id
_entity.type
_entity.pdbx_description
1 polymer ?
#
loop_
_entity_poly.entity_id
_entity_poly.type
_entity_poly.pdbx_seq_one_letter_code
_entity_poly.pdbx_strand_id
1 'polypeptide(L)'
;MLTNQLKLFAIIGAAALISSCTGRNKPIQQNHLSKTKPAAAAKDVWHAPDESTIPKNAKGEMIRYGKDLIANTSAYFGSKGTLGKFTNGLNCQNCHLDAGTRIFGNNYAAVMSSYPKITARSGKITSPIARIKGCFERSLNGKMPDSTSKEIRAMIAYMEWLNQGVENPEGMYGRGTEKIALLDRPADPKKGALLYASKCKSCHGENGEGIAATGGKTFIYPPLWGKVSYNDGAGLYRLSNFAGFIKNNMPFGATYKNPILTDEESWDIAAFVNSQARPHKDQHADYPNLKKKPIDAPYGPYGDHFSEKQHKYGPYQPIKNVYKTKT
;
A
#
# COMPACT_ATOMS: atom_id res chain seq x y z
N MET A 1 57.09 -38.92 31.21
CA MET A 1 58.48 -38.88 31.70
C MET A 1 59.08 -37.52 31.37
N LEU A 2 59.60 -36.84 32.40
CA LEU A 2 60.71 -35.87 32.42
C LEU A 2 60.64 -34.61 31.52
N THR A 3 60.34 -33.44 32.10
CA THR A 3 61.27 -32.38 32.60
C THR A 3 61.92 -31.55 31.48
N ASN A 4 61.52 -30.29 31.29
CA ASN A 4 62.02 -29.10 32.01
C ASN A 4 63.43 -28.68 31.57
N GLN A 5 63.58 -27.54 30.87
CA GLN A 5 64.72 -26.63 31.06
C GLN A 5 64.36 -25.20 30.64
N LEU A 6 64.53 -24.32 31.62
CA LEU A 6 64.56 -22.87 31.58
C LEU A 6 66.04 -22.45 31.64
N LYS A 7 66.45 -21.36 30.98
CA LYS A 7 67.61 -20.45 31.24
C LYS A 7 68.06 -19.79 29.92
N LEU A 8 68.60 -18.59 29.83
CA LEU A 8 68.63 -17.36 30.63
C LEU A 8 69.34 -16.32 29.73
N PHE A 9 68.88 -15.07 29.81
CA PHE A 9 69.41 -13.80 29.29
C PHE A 9 70.85 -13.67 28.75
N ALA A 10 70.97 -12.88 27.66
CA ALA A 10 72.06 -11.91 27.49
C ALA A 10 71.51 -10.61 26.85
N ILE A 11 71.82 -9.49 27.52
CA ILE A 11 71.42 -8.12 27.23
C ILE A 11 72.48 -7.49 26.32
N ILE A 12 72.07 -6.85 25.22
CA ILE A 12 72.87 -5.82 24.54
C ILE A 12 71.94 -4.67 24.20
N GLY A 13 72.14 -3.54 24.88
CA GLY A 13 71.55 -2.26 24.53
C GLY A 13 72.39 -1.55 23.48
N ALA A 14 71.72 -0.89 22.54
CA ALA A 14 72.29 0.19 21.75
C ALA A 14 71.18 1.19 21.42
N ALA A 15 71.47 2.46 21.66
CA ALA A 15 70.56 3.58 21.65
C ALA A 15 70.25 4.12 20.25
N ALA A 16 69.02 4.63 20.13
CA ALA A 16 68.52 5.76 19.35
C ALA A 16 69.11 6.07 17.96
N LEU A 17 68.23 6.06 16.96
CA LEU A 17 68.17 7.09 15.92
C LEU A 17 66.71 7.32 15.52
N ILE A 18 66.23 8.52 15.84
CA ILE A 18 64.92 9.05 15.47
C ILE A 18 64.97 9.38 13.97
N SER A 19 64.07 8.79 13.18
CA SER A 19 63.80 9.26 11.83
C SER A 19 62.29 9.32 11.60
N SER A 20 61.78 10.54 11.72
CA SER A 20 60.40 10.91 11.42
C SER A 20 60.13 10.80 9.92
N CYS A 21 59.26 9.89 9.52
CA CYS A 21 58.58 9.96 8.23
C CYS A 21 57.07 9.97 8.46
N THR A 22 56.53 11.18 8.33
CA THR A 22 55.12 11.56 8.32
C THR A 22 54.36 10.86 7.19
N GLY A 23 53.60 9.81 7.53
CA GLY A 23 52.54 9.27 6.67
C GLY A 23 51.23 10.01 6.94
N ARG A 24 50.75 10.78 5.97
CA ARG A 24 49.46 11.49 6.00
C ARG A 24 48.30 10.50 6.09
N ASN A 25 47.69 10.36 7.27
CA ASN A 25 46.32 9.85 7.39
C ASN A 25 45.36 10.86 6.76
N LYS A 26 44.85 10.56 5.56
CA LYS A 26 43.68 11.26 5.02
C LYS A 26 42.45 10.78 5.79
N PRO A 27 41.65 11.67 6.41
CA PRO A 27 40.37 11.28 6.96
C PRO A 27 39.44 10.92 5.79
N ILE A 28 38.94 9.69 5.77
CA ILE A 28 37.87 9.27 4.86
C ILE A 28 36.64 10.09 5.26
N GLN A 29 36.25 11.03 4.40
CA GLN A 29 34.99 11.75 4.50
C GLN A 29 33.84 10.73 4.44
N GLN A 30 33.26 10.41 5.60
CA GLN A 30 31.90 9.87 5.67
C GLN A 30 30.92 11.01 5.40
N ASN A 31 30.76 11.39 4.13
CA ASN A 31 29.67 12.25 3.68
C ASN A 31 28.78 11.49 2.71
N HIS A 32 27.96 10.59 3.25
CA HIS A 32 26.67 10.23 2.67
C HIS A 32 25.72 9.79 3.79
N LEU A 33 25.45 10.71 4.71
CA LEU A 33 24.22 10.64 5.48
C LEU A 33 23.07 10.83 4.49
N SER A 34 22.42 9.71 4.18
CA SER A 34 21.10 9.65 3.59
C SER A 34 20.23 10.71 4.24
N LYS A 35 19.73 11.66 3.43
CA LYS A 35 18.72 12.63 3.89
C LYS A 35 17.49 11.83 4.30
N THR A 36 17.38 11.51 5.58
CA THR A 36 16.14 11.04 6.19
C THR A 36 15.07 12.09 5.91
N LYS A 37 14.06 11.68 5.14
CA LYS A 37 12.83 12.44 4.91
C LYS A 37 12.32 12.95 6.27
N PRO A 38 11.92 14.23 6.40
CA PRO A 38 11.39 14.72 7.67
C PRO A 38 10.18 13.86 8.07
N ALA A 39 10.24 13.26 9.25
CA ALA A 39 9.05 12.79 9.92
C ALA A 39 8.11 14.00 10.04
N ALA A 40 6.89 13.91 9.52
CA ALA A 40 5.90 14.95 9.75
C ALA A 40 5.85 15.23 11.25
N ALA A 41 5.91 16.50 11.65
CA ALA A 41 5.78 16.86 13.05
C ALA A 41 4.48 16.22 13.57
N ALA A 42 4.53 15.57 14.72
CA ALA A 42 3.43 14.75 15.25
C ALA A 42 2.08 15.50 15.40
N LYS A 43 2.07 16.83 15.25
CA LYS A 43 0.88 17.68 15.28
C LYS A 43 0.06 17.70 13.97
N ASP A 44 0.63 17.24 12.84
CA ASP A 44 -0.01 17.35 11.51
C ASP A 44 -0.53 16.00 10.98
N VAL A 45 -0.53 14.96 11.80
CA VAL A 45 -1.06 13.65 11.41
C VAL A 45 -2.56 13.63 11.65
N TRP A 46 -3.33 13.37 10.58
CA TRP A 46 -4.79 13.27 10.71
C TRP A 46 -5.18 12.16 11.68
N HIS A 47 -6.16 12.46 12.52
CA HIS A 47 -6.82 11.51 13.40
C HIS A 47 -8.28 11.42 13.03
N ALA A 48 -8.80 10.19 12.94
CA ALA A 48 -10.23 10.01 12.70
C ALA A 48 -11.03 10.63 13.85
N PRO A 49 -12.19 11.26 13.56
CA PRO A 49 -13.08 11.74 14.60
C PRO A 49 -13.50 10.61 15.54
N ASP A 50 -13.65 10.93 16.82
CA ASP A 50 -14.11 9.96 17.82
C ASP A 50 -15.56 9.56 17.52
N GLU A 51 -15.87 8.26 17.49
CA GLU A 51 -17.21 7.76 17.17
C GLU A 51 -18.31 8.23 18.13
N SER A 52 -17.95 8.62 19.36
CA SER A 52 -18.88 9.27 20.31
C SER A 52 -19.42 10.60 19.80
N THR A 53 -18.74 11.24 18.85
CA THR A 53 -19.19 12.47 18.18
C THR A 53 -20.29 12.21 17.15
N ILE A 54 -20.55 10.95 16.78
CA ILE A 54 -21.64 10.63 15.85
C ILE A 54 -22.97 10.96 16.53
N PRO A 55 -23.83 11.83 15.94
CA PRO A 55 -25.10 12.21 16.55
C PRO A 55 -25.98 11.02 16.94
N LYS A 56 -26.81 11.18 17.97
CA LYS A 56 -27.79 10.17 18.41
C LYS A 56 -29.16 10.41 17.78
N ASN A 57 -29.19 10.58 16.46
CA ASN A 57 -30.39 10.82 15.66
C ASN A 57 -30.29 10.10 14.31
N ALA A 58 -31.30 10.26 13.44
CA ALA A 58 -31.36 9.62 12.13
C ALA A 58 -30.12 9.88 11.24
N LYS A 59 -29.49 11.06 11.32
CA LYS A 59 -28.23 11.34 10.59
C LYS A 59 -27.11 10.46 11.11
N GLY A 60 -26.99 10.32 12.42
CA GLY A 60 -25.99 9.45 13.03
C GLY A 60 -26.23 7.97 12.77
N GLU A 61 -27.48 7.53 12.66
CA GLU A 61 -27.81 6.16 12.24
C GLU A 61 -27.30 5.88 10.82
N MET A 62 -27.45 6.83 9.89
CA MET A 62 -26.90 6.71 8.54
C MET A 62 -25.38 6.64 8.52
N ILE A 63 -24.70 7.40 9.39
CA ILE A 63 -23.23 7.35 9.54
C ILE A 63 -22.81 5.96 10.05
N ARG A 64 -23.46 5.44 11.11
CA ARG A 64 -23.15 4.11 11.67
C ARG A 64 -23.43 3.00 10.65
N TYR A 65 -24.53 3.10 9.91
CA TYR A 65 -24.87 2.16 8.85
C TYR A 65 -23.83 2.21 7.71
N GLY A 66 -23.39 3.41 7.31
CA GLY A 66 -22.34 3.58 6.31
C GLY A 66 -21.02 2.93 6.71
N LYS A 67 -20.60 3.11 7.96
CA LYS A 67 -19.43 2.45 8.53
C LYS A 67 -19.58 0.93 8.46
N ASP A 68 -20.73 0.40 8.87
CA ASP A 68 -20.99 -1.04 8.88
C ASP A 68 -20.98 -1.63 7.46
N LEU A 69 -21.57 -0.94 6.49
CA LEU A 69 -21.51 -1.32 5.08
C LEU A 69 -20.08 -1.36 4.53
N ILE A 70 -19.18 -0.50 5.00
CA ILE A 70 -17.75 -0.51 4.63
C ILE A 70 -17.02 -1.67 5.30
N ALA A 71 -17.30 -1.92 6.58
CA ALA A 71 -16.69 -3.01 7.33
C ALA A 71 -17.15 -4.39 6.83
N ASN A 72 -18.42 -4.51 6.48
CA ASN A 72 -19.10 -5.78 6.20
C ASN A 72 -19.72 -5.83 4.80
N THR A 73 -19.12 -5.14 3.82
CA THR A 73 -19.66 -5.00 2.46
C THR A 73 -20.15 -6.31 1.85
N SER A 74 -19.41 -7.43 1.96
CA SER A 74 -19.81 -8.72 1.41
C SER A 74 -20.99 -9.37 2.15
N ALA A 75 -21.22 -9.02 3.42
CA ALA A 75 -22.41 -9.46 4.16
C ALA A 75 -23.70 -8.87 3.58
N TYR A 76 -23.61 -7.68 2.95
CA TYR A 76 -24.71 -6.99 2.30
C TYR A 76 -24.80 -7.29 0.82
N PHE A 77 -23.65 -7.27 0.12
CA PHE A 77 -23.56 -7.24 -1.33
C PHE A 77 -22.80 -8.42 -1.96
N GLY A 78 -22.24 -9.31 -1.15
CA GLY A 78 -21.47 -10.45 -1.62
C GLY A 78 -22.36 -11.58 -2.14
N SER A 79 -21.77 -12.73 -2.44
CA SER A 79 -22.51 -13.90 -2.96
C SER A 79 -23.60 -14.44 -2.02
N LYS A 80 -23.45 -14.19 -0.71
CA LYS A 80 -24.44 -14.47 0.34
C LYS A 80 -25.02 -13.19 0.98
N GLY A 81 -24.99 -12.09 0.22
CA GLY A 81 -25.40 -10.76 0.67
C GLY A 81 -26.88 -10.67 0.98
N THR A 82 -27.25 -9.96 2.05
CA THR A 82 -28.63 -9.75 2.47
C THR A 82 -29.42 -8.81 1.55
N LEU A 83 -28.73 -7.93 0.81
CA LEU A 83 -29.35 -6.96 -0.10
C LEU A 83 -29.20 -7.35 -1.57
N GLY A 84 -28.41 -8.38 -1.85
CA GLY A 84 -28.24 -8.95 -3.19
C GLY A 84 -26.81 -9.35 -3.50
N LYS A 85 -26.64 -9.98 -4.67
CA LYS A 85 -25.35 -10.52 -5.14
C LYS A 85 -24.73 -9.56 -6.15
N PHE A 86 -24.04 -8.55 -5.64
CA PHE A 86 -23.47 -7.46 -6.44
C PHE A 86 -21.96 -7.53 -6.58
N THR A 87 -21.27 -8.19 -5.65
CA THR A 87 -19.81 -8.14 -5.46
C THR A 87 -19.21 -9.50 -5.16
N ASN A 88 -17.87 -9.56 -5.12
CA ASN A 88 -17.11 -10.70 -4.65
C ASN A 88 -17.18 -10.87 -3.12
N GLY A 89 -16.22 -11.61 -2.55
CA GLY A 89 -16.16 -11.87 -1.12
C GLY A 89 -15.51 -10.78 -0.28
N LEU A 90 -14.99 -9.70 -0.89
CA LEU A 90 -14.22 -8.68 -0.18
C LEU A 90 -15.12 -7.62 0.46
N ASN A 91 -14.61 -7.06 1.55
CA ASN A 91 -15.12 -5.85 2.18
C ASN A 91 -14.28 -4.64 1.77
N CYS A 92 -14.88 -3.45 1.71
CA CYS A 92 -14.13 -2.21 1.53
C CYS A 92 -12.99 -2.10 2.55
N GLN A 93 -13.25 -2.51 3.80
CA GLN A 93 -12.26 -2.47 4.87
C GLN A 93 -11.04 -3.38 4.66
N ASN A 94 -11.10 -4.39 3.77
CA ASN A 94 -9.95 -5.24 3.51
C ASN A 94 -8.79 -4.47 2.84
N CYS A 95 -9.07 -3.29 2.25
CA CYS A 95 -8.07 -2.38 1.71
C CYS A 95 -8.08 -1.01 2.40
N HIS A 96 -9.24 -0.60 2.94
CA HIS A 96 -9.46 0.65 3.66
C HIS A 96 -9.56 0.36 5.15
N LEU A 97 -8.40 0.13 5.76
CA LEU A 97 -8.33 -0.53 7.06
C LEU A 97 -8.96 0.32 8.18
N ASP A 98 -9.49 -0.35 9.21
CA ASP A 98 -10.32 0.25 10.27
C ASP A 98 -11.49 1.07 9.71
N ALA A 99 -12.21 0.49 8.74
CA ALA A 99 -13.26 1.17 7.98
C ALA A 99 -12.81 2.54 7.40
N GLY A 100 -11.55 2.63 6.99
CA GLY A 100 -10.96 3.82 6.37
C GLY A 100 -10.51 4.89 7.36
N THR A 101 -10.15 4.52 8.59
CA THR A 101 -9.58 5.44 9.59
C THR A 101 -8.06 5.28 9.76
N ARG A 102 -7.44 4.29 9.11
CA ARG A 102 -6.00 4.04 9.28
C ARG A 102 -5.10 4.88 8.38
N ILE A 103 -4.13 5.55 8.99
CA ILE A 103 -3.02 6.24 8.31
C ILE A 103 -2.20 5.24 7.48
N PHE A 104 -1.93 5.58 6.22
CA PHE A 104 -1.33 4.72 5.19
C PHE A 104 -2.07 3.40 4.91
N GLY A 105 -3.27 3.21 5.47
CA GLY A 105 -4.18 2.08 5.22
C GLY A 105 -5.35 2.43 4.31
N ASN A 106 -5.13 3.32 3.34
CA ASN A 106 -6.17 3.91 2.48
C ASN A 106 -7.32 4.55 3.28
N ASN A 107 -7.04 5.44 4.23
CA ASN A 107 -8.11 6.18 4.91
C ASN A 107 -8.98 7.03 3.97
N TYR A 108 -10.18 7.37 4.46
CA TYR A 108 -11.15 8.23 3.76
C TYR A 108 -11.06 9.71 4.15
N ALA A 109 -10.15 10.08 5.04
CA ALA A 109 -10.02 11.41 5.64
C ALA A 109 -10.13 12.59 4.64
N ALA A 110 -9.54 12.44 3.46
CA ALA A 110 -9.49 13.49 2.46
C ALA A 110 -10.44 13.26 1.28
N VAL A 111 -11.20 12.16 1.25
CA VAL A 111 -11.92 11.72 0.05
C VAL A 111 -12.98 12.73 -0.35
N MET A 112 -13.81 13.19 0.58
CA MET A 112 -14.93 14.07 0.24
C MET A 112 -14.45 15.46 -0.17
N SER A 113 -13.38 15.97 0.45
CA SER A 113 -12.74 17.22 0.03
C SER A 113 -11.87 17.11 -1.25
N SER A 114 -11.51 15.90 -1.68
CA SER A 114 -10.71 15.68 -2.91
C SER A 114 -11.55 15.61 -4.18
N TYR A 115 -12.88 15.64 -4.07
CA TYR A 115 -13.81 15.44 -5.16
C TYR A 115 -14.91 16.51 -5.15
N PRO A 116 -15.48 16.88 -6.31
CA PRO A 116 -15.21 16.32 -7.63
C PRO A 116 -13.84 16.74 -8.20
N LYS A 117 -13.20 15.86 -8.98
CA LYS A 117 -11.95 16.19 -9.70
C LYS A 117 -11.79 15.42 -10.99
N ILE A 118 -10.97 15.95 -11.89
CA ILE A 118 -10.52 15.21 -13.07
C ILE A 118 -9.56 14.12 -12.62
N THR A 119 -9.92 12.84 -12.84
CA THR A 119 -9.00 11.74 -12.52
C THR A 119 -8.17 11.35 -13.72
N ALA A 120 -6.91 11.00 -13.49
CA ALA A 120 -6.03 10.52 -14.56
C ALA A 120 -6.62 9.31 -15.30
N ARG A 121 -7.29 8.41 -14.57
CA ARG A 121 -7.85 7.18 -15.14
C ARG A 121 -9.04 7.45 -16.06
N SER A 122 -10.02 8.24 -15.65
CA SER A 122 -11.20 8.52 -16.49
C SER A 122 -10.97 9.64 -17.50
N GLY A 123 -10.01 10.53 -17.27
CA GLY A 123 -9.84 11.77 -18.02
C GLY A 123 -10.97 12.78 -17.84
N LYS A 124 -11.93 12.50 -16.94
CA LYS A 124 -13.17 13.27 -16.75
C LYS A 124 -13.36 13.67 -15.29
N ILE A 125 -14.18 14.69 -15.05
CA ILE A 125 -14.65 15.04 -13.71
C ILE A 125 -15.35 13.82 -13.11
N THR A 126 -14.91 13.42 -11.93
CA THR A 126 -15.40 12.25 -11.20
C THR A 126 -15.94 12.74 -9.87
N SER A 127 -17.15 12.33 -9.50
CA SER A 127 -17.76 12.61 -8.19
C SER A 127 -17.33 11.58 -7.13
N PRO A 128 -17.57 11.83 -5.83
CA PRO A 128 -17.34 10.81 -4.78
C PRO A 128 -18.11 9.50 -5.07
N ILE A 129 -19.37 9.59 -5.49
CA ILE A 129 -20.19 8.42 -5.83
C ILE A 129 -19.60 7.66 -7.03
N ALA A 130 -19.15 8.37 -8.07
CA ALA A 130 -18.48 7.74 -9.22
C ALA A 130 -17.17 7.06 -8.79
N ARG A 131 -16.46 7.62 -7.80
CA ARG A 131 -15.25 6.99 -7.23
C ARG A 131 -15.58 5.70 -6.48
N ILE A 132 -16.69 5.66 -5.73
CA ILE A 132 -17.21 4.45 -5.06
C ILE A 132 -17.61 3.41 -6.10
N LYS A 133 -18.36 3.78 -7.14
CA LYS A 133 -18.71 2.89 -8.26
C LYS A 133 -17.47 2.22 -8.86
N GLY A 134 -16.40 2.99 -9.07
CA GLY A 134 -15.12 2.46 -9.53
C GLY A 134 -14.47 1.46 -8.57
N CYS A 135 -14.68 1.56 -7.26
CA CYS A 135 -14.24 0.53 -6.29
C CYS A 135 -15.05 -0.75 -6.42
N PHE A 136 -16.38 -0.65 -6.53
CA PHE A 136 -17.26 -1.82 -6.74
C PHE A 136 -16.85 -2.61 -7.98
N GLU A 137 -16.60 -1.92 -9.09
CA GLU A 137 -16.24 -2.54 -10.37
C GLU A 137 -14.82 -3.12 -10.42
N ARG A 138 -13.95 -2.76 -9.49
CA ARG A 138 -12.51 -3.09 -9.56
C ARG A 138 -12.07 -3.89 -8.35
N SER A 139 -12.10 -3.26 -7.19
CA SER A 139 -11.70 -3.90 -5.93
C SER A 139 -12.66 -5.01 -5.52
N LEU A 140 -13.97 -4.80 -5.72
CA LEU A 140 -14.99 -5.78 -5.36
C LEU A 140 -15.46 -6.65 -6.53
N ASN A 141 -14.81 -6.51 -7.69
CA ASN A 141 -15.10 -7.25 -8.93
C ASN A 141 -16.60 -7.42 -9.22
N GLY A 142 -17.36 -6.33 -9.10
CA GLY A 142 -18.82 -6.39 -9.11
C GLY A 142 -19.47 -5.17 -9.75
N LYS A 143 -20.71 -4.92 -9.38
CA LYS A 143 -21.48 -3.75 -9.80
C LYS A 143 -22.01 -3.04 -8.56
N MET A 144 -21.91 -1.72 -8.53
CA MET A 144 -22.53 -0.95 -7.44
C MET A 144 -24.06 -1.11 -7.48
N PRO A 145 -24.74 -1.22 -6.34
CA PRO A 145 -26.20 -1.04 -6.30
C PRO A 145 -26.58 0.37 -6.77
N ASP A 146 -27.88 0.66 -6.85
CA ASP A 146 -28.37 1.97 -7.29
C ASP A 146 -27.66 3.11 -6.54
N SER A 147 -27.14 4.10 -7.28
CA SER A 147 -26.38 5.21 -6.71
C SER A 147 -27.19 6.09 -5.75
N THR A 148 -28.51 6.02 -5.85
CA THR A 148 -29.48 6.71 -4.99
C THR A 148 -30.04 5.79 -3.90
N SER A 149 -29.55 4.57 -3.75
CA SER A 149 -29.96 3.67 -2.66
C SER A 149 -29.61 4.25 -1.29
N LYS A 150 -30.33 3.77 -0.26
CA LYS A 150 -30.07 4.13 1.15
C LYS A 150 -28.63 3.79 1.52
N GLU A 151 -28.13 2.67 1.04
CA GLU A 151 -26.81 2.12 1.34
C GLU A 151 -25.69 3.01 0.82
N ILE A 152 -25.78 3.45 -0.45
CA ILE A 152 -24.76 4.34 -1.02
C ILE A 152 -24.81 5.72 -0.34
N ARG A 153 -26.00 6.24 -0.02
CA ARG A 153 -26.13 7.47 0.77
C ARG A 153 -25.53 7.33 2.18
N ALA A 154 -25.69 6.18 2.83
CA ALA A 154 -25.10 5.91 4.14
C ALA A 154 -23.57 5.86 4.08
N MET A 155 -22.99 5.20 3.08
CA MET A 155 -21.54 5.20 2.85
C MET A 155 -21.00 6.63 2.66
N ILE A 156 -21.69 7.47 1.89
CA ILE A 156 -21.33 8.88 1.71
C ILE A 156 -21.42 9.64 3.03
N ALA A 157 -22.51 9.51 3.79
CA ALA A 157 -22.66 10.18 5.08
C ALA A 157 -21.53 9.84 6.06
N TYR A 158 -21.08 8.58 6.07
CA TYR A 158 -19.92 8.17 6.86
C TYR A 158 -18.61 8.79 6.35
N MET A 159 -18.36 8.79 5.04
CA MET A 159 -17.15 9.42 4.48
C MET A 159 -17.13 10.94 4.69
N GLU A 160 -18.29 11.60 4.67
CA GLU A 160 -18.43 13.02 5.01
C GLU A 160 -18.11 13.28 6.48
N TRP A 161 -18.62 12.43 7.38
CA TRP A 161 -18.29 12.51 8.79
C TRP A 161 -16.79 12.28 9.06
N LEU A 162 -16.12 11.39 8.32
CA LEU A 162 -14.67 11.22 8.44
C LEU A 162 -13.85 12.39 7.90
N ASN A 163 -14.39 13.20 6.99
CA ASN A 163 -13.66 14.27 6.30
C ASN A 163 -13.51 15.56 7.13
N GLN A 164 -13.56 15.43 8.46
CA GLN A 164 -13.37 16.53 9.40
C GLN A 164 -11.87 16.77 9.64
N GLY A 165 -11.48 18.04 9.81
CA GLY A 165 -10.12 18.42 10.20
C GLY A 165 -9.06 18.29 9.09
N VAL A 166 -9.47 18.18 7.82
CA VAL A 166 -8.53 18.14 6.68
C VAL A 166 -8.55 19.47 5.93
N GLU A 167 -7.57 20.33 6.21
CA GLU A 167 -7.43 21.63 5.54
C GLU A 167 -6.79 21.50 4.14
N ASN A 168 -5.78 20.64 4.00
CA ASN A 168 -5.08 20.39 2.74
C ASN A 168 -5.16 18.91 2.34
N PRO A 169 -6.20 18.49 1.59
CA PRO A 169 -6.41 17.08 1.26
C PRO A 169 -5.34 16.47 0.35
N GLU A 170 -4.68 17.25 -0.51
CA GLU A 170 -3.66 16.72 -1.42
C GLU A 170 -2.28 16.59 -0.75
N GLY A 171 -1.99 17.42 0.26
CA GLY A 171 -0.77 17.37 1.07
C GLY A 171 -0.84 16.53 2.34
N MET A 172 -2.02 15.98 2.67
CA MET A 172 -2.25 15.27 3.94
C MET A 172 -1.28 14.10 4.12
N TYR A 173 -0.47 14.17 5.18
CA TYR A 173 0.42 13.09 5.58
C TYR A 173 -0.40 11.84 5.93
N GLY A 174 0.06 10.67 5.49
CA GLY A 174 -0.67 9.43 5.76
C GLY A 174 -1.85 9.13 4.84
N ARG A 175 -2.11 9.96 3.82
CA ARG A 175 -3.14 9.72 2.81
C ARG A 175 -2.83 8.47 1.97
N GLY A 176 -3.85 7.63 1.73
CA GLY A 176 -3.72 6.51 0.80
C GLY A 176 -2.74 5.44 1.32
N THR A 177 -1.75 5.08 0.49
CA THR A 177 -0.62 4.21 0.84
C THR A 177 0.66 5.01 0.78
N GLU A 178 1.67 4.61 1.55
CA GLU A 178 2.97 5.29 1.48
C GLU A 178 3.63 5.12 0.10
N LYS A 179 4.36 6.15 -0.34
CA LYS A 179 5.27 6.08 -1.47
C LYS A 179 6.66 5.72 -0.94
N ILE A 180 6.92 4.42 -0.86
CA ILE A 180 8.20 3.85 -0.43
C ILE A 180 9.29 4.04 -1.49
N ALA A 181 10.54 3.79 -1.13
CA ALA A 181 11.67 3.96 -2.05
C ALA A 181 11.52 3.04 -3.28
N LEU A 182 11.90 3.54 -4.46
CA LEU A 182 11.91 2.72 -5.67
C LEU A 182 13.14 1.81 -5.66
N LEU A 183 12.96 0.58 -6.13
CA LEU A 183 14.08 -0.33 -6.38
C LEU A 183 14.90 0.15 -7.58
N ASP A 184 16.21 -0.07 -7.50
CA ASP A 184 17.18 0.04 -8.59
C ASP A 184 17.16 -1.20 -9.51
N ARG A 185 16.56 -2.30 -9.04
CA ARG A 185 16.27 -3.54 -9.75
C ARG A 185 14.76 -3.74 -10.00
N PRO A 186 14.35 -4.68 -10.86
CA PRO A 186 12.98 -5.19 -10.84
C PRO A 186 12.64 -5.85 -9.50
N ALA A 187 11.38 -5.72 -9.08
CA ALA A 187 10.82 -6.54 -8.01
C ALA A 187 10.75 -8.01 -8.46
N ASP A 188 11.08 -8.93 -7.55
CA ASP A 188 11.29 -10.34 -7.83
C ASP A 188 10.17 -11.22 -7.23
N PRO A 189 9.24 -11.74 -8.06
CA PRO A 189 8.19 -12.64 -7.60
C PRO A 189 8.69 -13.92 -6.92
N LYS A 190 9.89 -14.41 -7.26
CA LYS A 190 10.44 -15.64 -6.64
C LYS A 190 10.88 -15.37 -5.20
N LYS A 191 11.56 -14.25 -4.95
CA LYS A 191 11.86 -13.79 -3.59
C LYS A 191 10.58 -13.50 -2.81
N GLY A 192 9.61 -12.86 -3.46
CA GLY A 192 8.30 -12.60 -2.91
C GLY A 192 7.56 -13.85 -2.45
N ALA A 193 7.67 -14.96 -3.20
CA ALA A 193 7.07 -16.24 -2.83
C ALA A 193 7.64 -16.80 -1.51
N LEU A 194 8.95 -16.73 -1.32
CA LEU A 194 9.61 -17.18 -0.08
C LEU A 194 9.20 -16.31 1.13
N LEU A 195 9.10 -14.99 0.91
CA LEU A 195 8.65 -14.05 1.92
C LEU A 195 7.16 -14.26 2.26
N TYR A 196 6.33 -14.53 1.26
CA TYR A 196 4.93 -14.84 1.45
C TYR A 196 4.75 -16.10 2.30
N ALA A 197 5.47 -17.18 1.96
CA ALA A 197 5.43 -18.44 2.69
C ALA A 197 5.81 -18.28 4.17
N SER A 198 6.78 -17.42 4.47
CA SER A 198 7.27 -17.19 5.84
C SER A 198 6.48 -16.17 6.64
N LYS A 199 5.90 -15.14 6.00
CA LYS A 199 5.32 -13.97 6.70
C LYS A 199 3.83 -13.75 6.48
N CYS A 200 3.21 -14.40 5.48
CA CYS A 200 1.84 -14.08 5.05
C CYS A 200 0.91 -15.29 5.00
N LYS A 201 1.44 -16.46 4.64
CA LYS A 201 0.71 -17.73 4.46
C LYS A 201 -0.18 -18.10 5.64
N SER A 202 0.29 -17.92 6.87
CA SER A 202 -0.45 -18.32 8.08
C SER A 202 -1.82 -17.67 8.20
N CYS A 203 -2.00 -16.47 7.62
CA CYS A 203 -3.26 -15.75 7.63
C CYS A 203 -3.98 -15.80 6.28
N HIS A 204 -3.24 -15.70 5.17
CA HIS A 204 -3.83 -15.59 3.83
C HIS A 204 -3.95 -16.92 3.07
N GLY A 205 -3.51 -18.03 3.67
CA GLY A 205 -3.56 -19.36 3.05
C GLY A 205 -2.32 -19.67 2.21
N GLU A 206 -2.17 -20.93 1.80
CA GLU A 206 -1.07 -21.33 0.90
C GLU A 206 -1.28 -20.77 -0.51
N ASN A 207 -2.54 -20.74 -0.95
CA ASN A 207 -2.96 -20.32 -2.27
C ASN A 207 -3.65 -18.96 -2.24
N GLY A 208 -3.37 -18.13 -1.22
CA GLY A 208 -3.94 -16.79 -1.10
C GLY A 208 -5.46 -16.75 -0.99
N GLU A 209 -6.09 -17.87 -0.63
CA GLU A 209 -7.54 -18.05 -0.53
C GLU A 209 -8.18 -17.32 0.66
N GLY A 210 -7.36 -16.87 1.62
CA GLY A 210 -7.81 -16.25 2.85
C GLY A 210 -8.53 -17.22 3.78
N ILE A 211 -9.12 -16.68 4.85
CA ILE A 211 -9.92 -17.44 5.82
C ILE A 211 -11.30 -16.81 5.90
N ALA A 212 -12.31 -17.58 5.52
CA ALA A 212 -13.70 -17.18 5.63
C ALA A 212 -14.11 -17.05 7.11
N ALA A 213 -14.92 -16.04 7.44
CA ALA A 213 -15.56 -15.96 8.74
C ALA A 213 -16.69 -17.00 8.87
N THR A 214 -17.12 -17.26 10.11
CA THR A 214 -18.25 -18.17 10.39
C THR A 214 -19.47 -17.81 9.54
N GLY A 215 -20.08 -18.82 8.90
CA GLY A 215 -21.19 -18.64 7.94
C GLY A 215 -20.76 -18.25 6.51
N GLY A 216 -19.50 -17.88 6.30
CA GLY A 216 -18.91 -17.63 4.98
C GLY A 216 -19.52 -16.43 4.24
N LYS A 217 -20.06 -15.45 4.98
CA LYS A 217 -20.55 -14.18 4.41
C LYS A 217 -19.43 -13.17 4.20
N THR A 218 -18.40 -13.21 5.04
CA THR A 218 -17.23 -12.33 5.04
C THR A 218 -15.95 -13.15 5.22
N PHE A 219 -14.80 -12.49 5.17
CA PHE A 219 -13.49 -13.08 5.46
C PHE A 219 -12.87 -12.45 6.71
N ILE A 220 -12.27 -13.28 7.54
CA ILE A 220 -11.38 -12.86 8.64
C ILE A 220 -10.09 -12.32 8.02
N TYR A 221 -9.50 -13.11 7.12
CA TYR A 221 -8.37 -12.68 6.29
C TYR A 221 -8.77 -12.77 4.82
N PRO A 222 -8.67 -11.67 4.06
CA PRO A 222 -9.19 -11.63 2.70
C PRO A 222 -8.36 -12.48 1.74
N PRO A 223 -8.99 -13.02 0.67
CA PRO A 223 -8.28 -13.63 -0.44
C PRO A 223 -7.45 -12.58 -1.19
N LEU A 224 -6.17 -12.86 -1.40
CA LEU A 224 -5.24 -11.96 -2.07
C LEU A 224 -5.23 -12.12 -3.60
N TRP A 225 -5.61 -13.30 -4.09
CA TRP A 225 -5.79 -13.61 -5.50
C TRP A 225 -6.88 -14.67 -5.70
N GLY A 226 -7.03 -15.18 -6.93
CA GLY A 226 -8.09 -16.11 -7.29
C GLY A 226 -9.43 -15.44 -7.55
N LYS A 227 -10.45 -16.26 -7.86
CA LYS A 227 -11.75 -15.81 -8.40
C LYS A 227 -12.53 -14.84 -7.50
N VAL A 228 -12.28 -14.89 -6.19
CA VAL A 228 -13.01 -14.11 -5.17
C VAL A 228 -12.24 -12.90 -4.64
N SER A 229 -11.05 -12.61 -5.20
CA SER A 229 -10.26 -11.43 -4.87
C SER A 229 -10.57 -10.24 -5.81
N TYR A 230 -9.79 -9.15 -5.68
CA TYR A 230 -9.87 -7.98 -6.55
C TYR A 230 -9.36 -8.28 -7.96
N ASN A 231 -9.95 -7.62 -8.97
CA ASN A 231 -9.53 -7.77 -10.36
C ASN A 231 -8.26 -6.97 -10.70
N ASP A 232 -7.67 -7.24 -11.86
CA ASP A 232 -6.49 -6.55 -12.37
C ASP A 232 -6.71 -5.04 -12.69
N GLY A 233 -7.97 -4.59 -12.73
CA GLY A 233 -8.33 -3.18 -12.80
C GLY A 233 -8.19 -2.41 -11.48
N ALA A 234 -7.97 -3.10 -10.35
CA ALA A 234 -7.93 -2.50 -9.02
C ALA A 234 -6.69 -1.63 -8.76
N GLY A 235 -6.85 -0.62 -7.89
CA GLY A 235 -5.73 0.25 -7.51
C GLY A 235 -4.57 -0.49 -6.84
N LEU A 236 -4.88 -1.54 -6.08
CA LEU A 236 -3.91 -2.39 -5.39
C LEU A 236 -3.22 -3.42 -6.30
N TYR A 237 -3.68 -3.60 -7.56
CA TYR A 237 -2.97 -4.43 -8.53
C TYR A 237 -1.66 -3.76 -9.05
N ARG A 238 -1.52 -2.45 -8.83
CA ARG A 238 -0.30 -1.71 -9.10
C ARG A 238 0.73 -1.91 -7.98
N LEU A 239 1.94 -2.32 -8.34
CA LEU A 239 2.94 -2.74 -7.35
C LEU A 239 3.31 -1.64 -6.35
N SER A 240 3.42 -0.37 -6.77
CA SER A 240 3.81 0.70 -5.83
C SER A 240 2.76 0.94 -4.75
N ASN A 241 1.47 0.75 -5.08
CA ASN A 241 0.40 0.89 -4.10
C ASN A 241 0.37 -0.31 -3.16
N PHE A 242 0.52 -1.53 -3.68
CA PHE A 242 0.50 -2.74 -2.85
C PHE A 242 1.71 -2.78 -1.91
N ALA A 243 2.91 -2.50 -2.41
CA ALA A 243 4.14 -2.48 -1.63
C ALA A 243 4.06 -1.45 -0.49
N GLY A 244 3.62 -0.22 -0.79
CA GLY A 244 3.41 0.82 0.22
C GLY A 244 2.27 0.53 1.21
N PHE A 245 1.26 -0.25 0.78
CA PHE A 245 0.21 -0.73 1.68
C PHE A 245 0.76 -1.76 2.66
N ILE A 246 1.46 -2.79 2.19
CA ILE A 246 1.94 -3.85 3.07
C ILE A 246 3.07 -3.38 3.98
N LYS A 247 3.96 -2.47 3.54
CA LYS A 247 5.02 -1.89 4.37
C LYS A 247 4.53 -1.42 5.75
N ASN A 248 3.37 -0.77 5.75
CA ASN A 248 2.84 -0.07 6.94
C ASN A 248 1.73 -0.84 7.65
N ASN A 249 1.20 -1.90 7.05
CA ASN A 249 -0.01 -2.54 7.54
C ASN A 249 0.09 -4.08 7.63
N MET A 250 1.19 -4.66 7.13
CA MET A 250 1.41 -6.10 7.12
C MET A 250 2.87 -6.44 7.48
N PRO A 251 3.13 -7.62 8.07
CA PRO A 251 2.16 -8.55 8.67
C PRO A 251 1.42 -7.96 9.88
N PHE A 252 0.56 -8.75 10.54
CA PHE A 252 -0.14 -8.32 11.74
C PHE A 252 0.83 -7.73 12.78
N GLY A 253 0.48 -6.58 13.36
CA GLY A 253 1.33 -5.82 14.27
C GLY A 253 2.20 -4.74 13.59
N ALA A 254 2.35 -4.76 12.26
CA ALA A 254 3.03 -3.68 11.54
C ALA A 254 2.22 -2.37 11.62
N THR A 255 2.94 -1.27 11.78
CA THR A 255 2.38 0.09 11.69
C THR A 255 3.36 0.97 10.90
N TYR A 256 2.91 2.13 10.42
CA TYR A 256 3.81 3.07 9.77
C TYR A 256 4.93 3.63 10.67
N LYS A 257 4.76 3.54 12.01
CA LYS A 257 5.80 3.91 12.98
C LYS A 257 6.75 2.75 13.29
N ASN A 258 6.29 1.53 13.09
CA ASN A 258 7.03 0.30 13.36
C ASN A 258 6.79 -0.71 12.21
N PRO A 259 7.35 -0.45 11.02
CA PRO A 259 7.20 -1.35 9.88
C PRO A 259 8.01 -2.63 10.12
N ILE A 260 7.41 -3.78 9.83
CA ILE A 260 8.07 -5.08 9.98
C ILE A 260 8.85 -5.46 8.71
N LEU A 261 8.32 -5.11 7.55
CA LEU A 261 8.94 -5.39 6.26
C LEU A 261 9.91 -4.28 5.88
N THR A 262 11.02 -4.65 5.24
CA THR A 262 11.84 -3.70 4.48
C THR A 262 11.10 -3.25 3.21
N ASP A 263 11.61 -2.19 2.58
CA ASP A 263 11.03 -1.70 1.32
C ASP A 263 11.19 -2.77 0.22
N GLU A 264 12.36 -3.41 0.15
CA GLU A 264 12.64 -4.50 -0.79
C GLU A 264 11.70 -5.70 -0.62
N GLU A 265 11.54 -6.18 0.62
CA GLU A 265 10.61 -7.28 0.90
C GLU A 265 9.18 -6.90 0.50
N SER A 266 8.79 -5.64 0.73
CA SER A 266 7.45 -5.15 0.38
C SER A 266 7.22 -5.15 -1.14
N TRP A 267 8.22 -4.76 -1.93
CA TRP A 267 8.15 -4.82 -3.39
C TRP A 267 8.11 -6.25 -3.91
N ASP A 268 8.97 -7.13 -3.38
CA ASP A 268 9.06 -8.51 -3.83
C ASP A 268 7.77 -9.30 -3.49
N ILE A 269 7.22 -9.13 -2.28
CA ILE A 269 5.90 -9.70 -1.91
C ILE A 269 4.80 -9.17 -2.82
N ALA A 270 4.77 -7.85 -3.08
CA ALA A 270 3.79 -7.25 -3.98
C ALA A 270 3.87 -7.86 -5.39
N ALA A 271 5.08 -8.07 -5.91
CA ALA A 271 5.31 -8.68 -7.21
C ALA A 271 4.79 -10.12 -7.25
N PHE A 272 5.05 -10.91 -6.20
CA PHE A 272 4.51 -12.27 -6.09
C PHE A 272 2.98 -12.28 -6.07
N VAL A 273 2.35 -11.55 -5.15
CA VAL A 273 0.88 -11.53 -4.98
C VAL A 273 0.16 -11.04 -6.25
N ASN A 274 0.68 -9.99 -6.89
CA ASN A 274 0.08 -9.44 -8.11
C ASN A 274 0.54 -10.17 -9.39
N SER A 275 1.37 -11.22 -9.30
CA SER A 275 1.62 -12.14 -10.42
C SER A 275 0.62 -13.31 -10.48
N GLN A 276 -0.14 -13.53 -9.41
CA GLN A 276 -1.12 -14.61 -9.32
C GLN A 276 -2.38 -14.32 -10.13
N ALA A 277 -3.02 -15.39 -10.61
CA ALA A 277 -4.25 -15.33 -11.39
C ALA A 277 -5.41 -14.68 -10.60
N ARG A 278 -6.17 -13.82 -11.27
CA ARG A 278 -7.33 -13.09 -10.71
C ARG A 278 -8.30 -12.71 -11.83
N PRO A 279 -9.51 -12.23 -11.52
CA PRO A 279 -10.45 -11.78 -12.55
C PRO A 279 -9.87 -10.64 -13.39
N HIS A 280 -10.20 -10.65 -14.68
CA HIS A 280 -9.82 -9.59 -15.62
C HIS A 280 -10.90 -8.50 -15.67
N LYS A 281 -10.48 -7.25 -15.81
CA LYS A 281 -11.32 -6.11 -16.15
C LYS A 281 -10.78 -5.48 -17.43
N ASP A 282 -11.70 -5.15 -18.33
CA ASP A 282 -11.36 -4.34 -19.49
C ASP A 282 -10.93 -2.91 -19.07
N GLN A 283 -9.74 -2.52 -19.51
CA GLN A 283 -9.06 -1.27 -19.17
C GLN A 283 -8.69 -0.44 -20.39
N HIS A 284 -9.21 -0.74 -21.59
CA HIS A 284 -8.85 0.00 -22.82
C HIS A 284 -9.15 1.51 -22.72
N ALA A 285 -10.21 1.88 -21.99
CA ALA A 285 -10.62 3.26 -21.78
C ALA A 285 -9.89 3.96 -20.61
N ASP A 286 -9.03 3.24 -19.88
CA ASP A 286 -8.29 3.82 -18.76
C ASP A 286 -7.10 4.65 -19.26
N TYR A 287 -6.93 5.84 -18.67
CA TYR A 287 -5.84 6.78 -18.94
C TYR A 287 -5.82 7.28 -20.40
N PRO A 288 -6.88 7.98 -20.86
CA PRO A 288 -6.92 8.52 -22.23
C PRO A 288 -5.75 9.48 -22.52
N ASN A 289 -5.22 10.15 -21.48
CA ASN A 289 -3.95 10.86 -21.56
C ASN A 289 -2.83 9.97 -21.01
N LEU A 290 -2.05 9.36 -21.90
CA LEU A 290 -0.96 8.45 -21.55
C LEU A 290 0.14 9.12 -20.72
N LYS A 291 0.33 10.45 -20.80
CA LYS A 291 1.29 11.16 -19.93
C LYS A 291 0.90 11.11 -18.45
N LYS A 292 -0.39 10.89 -18.15
CA LYS A 292 -0.93 10.75 -16.79
C LYS A 292 -1.08 9.29 -16.35
N LYS A 293 -0.74 8.32 -17.21
CA LYS A 293 -0.76 6.90 -16.86
C LYS A 293 0.32 6.62 -15.80
N PRO A 294 0.02 5.90 -14.72
CA PRO A 294 1.03 5.61 -13.72
C PRO A 294 2.18 4.78 -14.26
N ILE A 295 3.40 5.06 -13.78
CA ILE A 295 4.62 4.34 -14.18
C ILE A 295 4.58 2.84 -13.87
N ASP A 296 3.70 2.41 -12.97
CA ASP A 296 3.50 1.03 -12.55
C ASP A 296 2.17 0.43 -13.03
N ALA A 297 1.56 1.02 -14.07
CA ALA A 297 0.39 0.45 -14.73
C ALA A 297 0.81 -0.76 -15.58
N PRO A 298 0.39 -1.99 -15.23
CA PRO A 298 0.97 -3.21 -15.78
C PRO A 298 0.39 -3.63 -17.14
N TYR A 299 -0.11 -2.69 -17.93
CA TYR A 299 -0.71 -2.93 -19.24
C TYR A 299 -0.51 -1.71 -20.13
N GLY A 300 -0.31 -1.95 -21.44
CA GLY A 300 -0.22 -0.90 -22.46
C GLY A 300 -1.58 -0.25 -22.82
N PRO A 301 -1.62 0.63 -23.82
CA PRO A 301 -0.46 1.29 -24.43
C PRO A 301 0.23 2.25 -23.46
N TYR A 302 1.47 2.64 -23.77
CA TYR A 302 2.29 3.56 -22.97
C TYR A 302 2.65 4.81 -23.76
N GLY A 303 2.84 5.92 -23.03
CA GLY A 303 3.30 7.18 -23.64
C GLY A 303 4.82 7.27 -23.75
N ASP A 304 5.53 6.17 -23.55
CA ASP A 304 6.98 6.02 -23.46
C ASP A 304 7.44 4.74 -24.18
N HIS A 305 8.73 4.42 -24.11
CA HIS A 305 9.35 3.31 -24.83
C HIS A 305 9.61 2.08 -23.95
N PHE A 306 9.19 2.09 -22.68
CA PHE A 306 9.49 1.00 -21.76
C PHE A 306 8.50 -0.16 -21.97
N SER A 307 8.98 -1.38 -21.70
CA SER A 307 8.18 -2.59 -21.88
C SER A 307 7.10 -2.74 -20.81
N GLU A 308 6.04 -3.48 -21.11
CA GLU A 308 5.01 -3.86 -20.12
C GLU A 308 5.63 -4.59 -18.93
N LYS A 309 6.63 -5.44 -19.16
CA LYS A 309 7.36 -6.13 -18.08
C LYS A 309 8.04 -5.14 -17.13
N GLN A 310 8.63 -4.07 -17.65
CA GLN A 310 9.25 -3.04 -16.82
C GLN A 310 8.21 -2.17 -16.11
N HIS A 311 7.07 -1.87 -16.73
CA HIS A 311 5.93 -1.25 -16.02
C HIS A 311 5.32 -2.17 -14.96
N LYS A 312 5.38 -3.49 -15.16
CA LYS A 312 4.87 -4.46 -14.17
C LYS A 312 5.80 -4.58 -12.98
N TYR A 313 7.12 -4.71 -13.17
CA TYR A 313 8.06 -5.09 -12.11
C TYR A 313 9.14 -4.03 -11.80
N GLY A 314 9.27 -2.99 -12.60
CA GLY A 314 10.37 -2.03 -12.52
C GLY A 314 11.65 -2.52 -13.23
N PRO A 315 12.80 -1.84 -13.02
CA PRO A 315 12.96 -0.67 -12.15
C PRO A 315 12.19 0.54 -12.69
N TYR A 316 11.57 1.28 -11.78
CA TYR A 316 10.64 2.37 -12.12
C TYR A 316 11.32 3.73 -12.27
N GLN A 317 12.54 3.89 -11.76
CA GLN A 317 13.25 5.17 -11.79
C GLN A 317 13.51 5.67 -13.23
N PRO A 318 13.91 4.82 -14.21
CA PRO A 318 14.03 5.25 -15.61
C PRO A 318 12.71 5.76 -16.20
N ILE A 319 11.59 5.08 -15.91
CA ILE A 319 10.25 5.48 -16.36
C ILE A 319 9.89 6.85 -15.76
N LYS A 320 10.08 6.99 -14.45
CA LYS A 320 9.81 8.24 -13.73
C LYS A 320 10.61 9.42 -14.29
N ASN A 321 11.85 9.21 -14.70
CA ASN A 321 12.69 10.26 -15.29
C ASN A 321 12.11 10.76 -16.62
N VAL A 322 11.64 9.86 -17.50
CA VAL A 322 11.02 10.24 -18.78
C VAL A 322 9.72 11.02 -18.60
N TYR A 323 8.96 10.75 -17.52
CA TYR A 323 7.70 11.45 -17.27
C TYR A 323 7.95 12.86 -16.73
N LYS A 324 9.01 13.06 -15.95
CA LYS A 324 9.41 14.40 -15.46
C LYS A 324 9.86 15.34 -16.58
N THR A 325 10.44 14.81 -17.66
CA THR A 325 10.89 15.63 -18.79
C THR A 325 9.75 15.97 -19.77
N LYS A 326 8.54 15.40 -19.57
CA LYS A 326 7.36 15.58 -20.45
C LYS A 326 6.29 16.49 -19.85
N THR A 327 6.46 16.92 -18.60
CA THR A 327 5.66 17.92 -17.87
C THR A 327 6.30 19.28 -17.96
#